data_AF-T1B3J0-F1
#
_entry.id   AF-T1B3J0-F1
#
_cell.length_a   1.000
_cell.length_b   1.000
_cell.length_c   1.000
_cell.angle_alpha   90.00
_cell.angle_beta   90.00
_cell.angle_gamma   90.00
#
_symmetry.space_group_name_H-M   'P 1'
#
loop_
_entity.id
_entity.type
_entity.pdbx_description
1 polymer ?
#
loop_
_entity_poly.entity_id
_entity_poly.type
_entity_poly.pdbx_seq_one_letter_code
_entity_poly.pdbx_strand_id
1 'polypeptide(L)'
;SKAWLEYAVRRSDLPWGEFVEQYVYRDRARSSLADKWRTGKTRPTRLSAQQLERFLPGTLAIFDSPLFSLLEDRPFTVQELRKLFAPYRETRVPLIVWRFPNDEELRERRHWVPTLLEKDTSSLVRRGDIWGFIAAIWVARMCEAQGELDYHFTAFMDVYRAAPAALKEPWLASHADQLFALLETVRYREPSTFIMFDVDLDIIKRQASDPIHEPLREYRPRDPLTWR
;
A
#
# COMPACT_ATOMS: atom_id res chain seq x y z
N SER A 1 -7.04 4.80 -9.06
CA SER A 1 -7.76 4.32 -10.25
C SER A 1 -6.84 3.68 -11.28
N LYS A 2 -5.74 4.33 -11.69
CA LYS A 2 -4.78 3.78 -12.67
C LYS A 2 -4.16 2.45 -12.23
N ALA A 3 -3.66 2.38 -11.01
CA ALA A 3 -3.07 1.16 -10.43
C ALA A 3 -4.03 -0.05 -10.40
N TRP A 4 -5.30 0.19 -10.07
CA TRP A 4 -6.34 -0.84 -10.12
C TRP A 4 -6.60 -1.35 -11.55
N LEU A 5 -6.67 -0.42 -12.52
CA LEU A 5 -6.88 -0.77 -13.92
C LEU A 5 -5.68 -1.53 -14.50
N GLU A 6 -4.47 -1.13 -14.14
CA GLU A 6 -3.22 -1.83 -14.47
C GLU A 6 -3.24 -3.27 -13.93
N TYR A 7 -3.67 -3.46 -12.68
CA TYR A 7 -3.87 -4.80 -12.11
C TYR A 7 -4.86 -5.62 -12.94
N ALA A 8 -6.02 -5.04 -13.30
CA ALA A 8 -7.03 -5.75 -14.08
C ALA A 8 -6.53 -6.16 -15.48
N VAL A 9 -5.80 -5.28 -16.17
CA VAL A 9 -5.21 -5.58 -17.48
C VAL A 9 -4.18 -6.70 -17.36
N ARG A 10 -3.25 -6.62 -16.42
CA ARG A 10 -2.25 -7.69 -16.18
C ARG A 10 -2.89 -9.01 -15.81
N ARG A 11 -3.94 -8.98 -14.99
CA ARG A 11 -4.66 -10.19 -14.57
C ARG A 11 -5.35 -10.90 -15.74
N SER A 12 -5.77 -10.15 -16.75
CA SER A 12 -6.40 -10.70 -17.95
C SER A 12 -5.41 -11.35 -18.92
N ASP A 13 -4.12 -11.01 -18.84
CA ASP A 13 -3.09 -11.38 -19.81
C ASP A 13 -3.41 -10.94 -21.26
N LEU A 14 -4.24 -9.91 -21.42
CA LEU A 14 -4.63 -9.35 -22.72
C LEU A 14 -3.96 -8.01 -22.99
N PRO A 15 -3.63 -7.71 -24.26
CA PRO A 15 -3.35 -6.35 -24.69
C PRO A 15 -4.51 -5.40 -24.38
N TRP A 16 -4.21 -4.12 -24.18
CA TRP A 16 -5.20 -3.11 -23.80
C TRP A 16 -6.45 -3.09 -24.69
N GLY A 17 -6.29 -3.19 -26.02
CA GLY A 17 -7.41 -3.17 -26.95
C GLY A 17 -8.39 -4.32 -26.72
N GLU A 18 -7.86 -5.54 -26.62
CA GLU A 18 -8.63 -6.76 -26.39
C GLU A 18 -9.27 -6.77 -25.00
N PHE A 19 -8.54 -6.33 -23.97
CA PHE A 19 -9.08 -6.16 -22.62
C PHE A 19 -10.32 -5.26 -22.62
N VAL A 20 -10.23 -4.11 -23.29
CA VAL A 20 -11.32 -3.14 -23.33
C VAL A 20 -12.53 -3.70 -24.07
N GLU A 21 -12.33 -4.40 -25.17
CA GLU A 21 -13.41 -5.04 -25.92
C GLU A 21 -14.09 -6.14 -25.12
N GLN A 22 -13.33 -7.01 -24.48
CA GLN A 22 -13.84 -8.19 -23.80
C GLN A 22 -14.47 -7.89 -22.43
N TYR A 23 -13.98 -6.88 -21.72
CA TYR A 23 -14.36 -6.65 -20.33
C TYR A 23 -14.99 -5.28 -20.04
N VAL A 24 -14.67 -4.23 -20.81
CA VAL A 24 -15.21 -2.87 -20.58
C VAL A 24 -16.41 -2.57 -21.47
N TYR A 25 -16.31 -2.92 -22.76
CA TYR A 25 -17.35 -2.72 -23.78
C TYR A 25 -18.11 -3.99 -24.14
N ARG A 26 -17.99 -5.03 -23.32
CA ARG A 26 -18.81 -6.23 -23.47
C ARG A 26 -20.28 -5.86 -23.54
N ASP A 27 -20.91 -6.20 -24.66
CA ASP A 27 -22.31 -5.89 -24.95
C ASP A 27 -22.67 -4.39 -24.92
N ARG A 28 -21.68 -3.50 -25.14
CA ARG A 28 -21.83 -2.04 -25.16
C ARG A 28 -21.16 -1.42 -26.37
N ALA A 29 -21.68 -0.30 -26.84
CA ALA A 29 -21.01 0.50 -27.86
C ALA A 29 -19.66 1.01 -27.32
N ARG A 30 -18.62 0.97 -28.18
CA ARG A 30 -17.32 1.58 -27.86
C ARG A 30 -17.51 3.06 -27.54
N SER A 31 -16.80 3.52 -26.52
CA SER A 31 -16.78 4.93 -26.11
C SER A 31 -15.36 5.35 -25.75
N SER A 32 -15.17 6.58 -25.26
CA SER A 32 -13.90 7.03 -24.69
C SER A 32 -13.72 6.70 -23.21
N LEU A 33 -14.65 5.93 -22.60
CA LEU A 33 -14.64 5.64 -21.16
C LEU A 33 -13.36 4.93 -20.69
N ALA A 34 -12.92 3.89 -21.41
CA ALA A 34 -11.72 3.13 -21.06
C ALA A 34 -10.47 4.02 -21.11
N ASP A 35 -10.34 4.84 -22.15
CA ASP A 35 -9.23 5.80 -22.28
C ASP A 35 -9.29 6.89 -21.21
N LYS A 36 -10.49 7.34 -20.82
CA LYS A 36 -10.67 8.26 -19.68
C LYS A 36 -10.25 7.62 -18.36
N TRP A 37 -10.52 6.34 -18.13
CA TRP A 37 -10.03 5.62 -16.96
C TRP A 37 -8.50 5.47 -16.98
N ARG A 38 -7.93 5.07 -18.12
CA ARG A 38 -6.48 4.89 -18.32
C ARG A 38 -5.71 6.19 -18.10
N THR A 39 -6.21 7.29 -18.66
CA THR A 39 -5.60 8.63 -18.48
C THR A 39 -5.89 9.25 -17.11
N GLY A 40 -6.84 8.71 -16.36
CA GLY A 40 -7.27 9.22 -15.05
C GLY A 40 -8.22 10.42 -15.13
N LYS A 41 -8.71 10.77 -16.33
CA LYS A 41 -9.73 11.83 -16.53
C LYS A 41 -11.07 11.50 -15.88
N THR A 42 -11.37 10.22 -15.68
CA THR A 42 -12.57 9.78 -14.98
C THR A 42 -12.25 8.61 -14.06
N ARG A 43 -12.87 8.57 -12.88
CA ARG A 43 -12.70 7.47 -11.95
C ARG A 43 -13.71 6.34 -12.28
N PRO A 44 -13.27 5.08 -12.29
CA PRO A 44 -14.17 3.93 -12.37
C PRO A 44 -15.08 3.89 -11.14
N THR A 45 -16.32 3.44 -11.33
CA THR A 45 -17.28 3.26 -10.23
C THR A 45 -17.10 1.90 -9.60
N ARG A 46 -17.60 1.73 -8.36
CA ARG A 46 -17.63 0.41 -7.71
C ARG A 46 -18.45 -0.60 -8.51
N LEU A 47 -19.54 -0.17 -9.16
CA LEU A 47 -20.32 -1.02 -10.06
C LEU A 47 -19.47 -1.53 -11.24
N SER A 48 -18.62 -0.68 -11.81
CA SER A 48 -17.68 -1.08 -12.87
C SER A 48 -16.68 -2.11 -12.36
N ALA A 49 -16.16 -1.93 -11.14
CA ALA A 49 -15.25 -2.90 -10.53
C ALA A 49 -15.93 -4.25 -10.24
N GLN A 50 -17.18 -4.24 -9.75
CA GLN A 50 -17.97 -5.45 -9.57
C GLN A 50 -18.28 -6.18 -10.89
N GLN A 51 -18.45 -5.45 -11.98
CA GLN A 51 -18.62 -6.06 -13.30
C GLN A 51 -17.34 -6.76 -13.76
N LEU A 52 -16.17 -6.16 -13.54
CA LEU A 52 -14.89 -6.79 -13.84
C LEU A 52 -14.60 -8.00 -12.96
N GLU A 53 -14.91 -7.94 -11.67
CA GLU A 53 -14.72 -9.04 -10.71
C GLU A 53 -15.39 -10.35 -11.15
N ARG A 54 -16.55 -10.27 -11.83
CA ARG A 54 -17.26 -11.45 -12.35
C ARG A 54 -16.44 -12.24 -13.37
N PHE A 55 -15.49 -11.60 -14.03
CA PHE A 55 -14.68 -12.21 -15.09
C PHE A 55 -13.19 -12.28 -14.73
N LEU A 56 -12.72 -11.38 -13.86
CA LEU A 56 -11.35 -11.27 -13.39
C LEU A 56 -11.36 -11.21 -11.85
N PRO A 57 -11.42 -12.37 -11.17
CA PRO A 57 -11.47 -12.43 -9.71
C PRO A 57 -10.26 -11.77 -9.04
N GLY A 58 -10.53 -11.08 -7.93
CA GLY A 58 -9.55 -10.34 -7.14
C GLY A 58 -9.37 -8.87 -7.56
N THR A 59 -9.98 -8.42 -8.67
CA THR A 59 -9.91 -7.01 -9.10
C THR A 59 -10.70 -6.09 -8.16
N LEU A 60 -11.79 -6.57 -7.57
CA LEU A 60 -12.56 -5.82 -6.58
C LEU A 60 -11.79 -5.64 -5.27
N ALA A 61 -11.00 -6.64 -4.85
CA ALA A 61 -10.18 -6.53 -3.65
C ALA A 61 -9.10 -5.43 -3.78
N ILE A 62 -8.50 -5.29 -4.97
CA ILE A 62 -7.60 -4.18 -5.25
C ILE A 62 -8.36 -2.86 -5.32
N PHE A 63 -9.55 -2.82 -5.94
CA PHE A 63 -10.37 -1.59 -6.02
C PHE A 63 -10.76 -1.07 -4.63
N ASP A 64 -11.25 -1.94 -3.77
CA ASP A 64 -11.69 -1.65 -2.40
C ASP A 64 -10.49 -1.58 -1.42
N SER A 65 -9.23 -1.63 -1.91
CA SER A 65 -8.03 -1.56 -1.07
C SER A 65 -7.96 -0.25 -0.28
N PRO A 66 -7.67 -0.31 1.04
CA PRO A 66 -7.57 0.89 1.87
C PRO A 66 -6.39 1.79 1.48
N LEU A 67 -5.41 1.27 0.71
CA LEU A 67 -4.27 2.04 0.21
C LEU A 67 -4.71 3.33 -0.46
N PHE A 68 -5.72 3.27 -1.33
CA PHE A 68 -6.14 4.45 -2.10
C PHE A 68 -6.77 5.52 -1.22
N SER A 69 -7.56 5.14 -0.21
CA SER A 69 -8.13 6.08 0.75
C SER A 69 -7.03 6.71 1.61
N LEU A 70 -6.08 5.90 2.09
CA LEU A 70 -4.99 6.39 2.93
C LEU A 70 -4.06 7.40 2.23
N LEU A 71 -4.01 7.39 0.90
CA LEU A 71 -3.20 8.31 0.09
C LEU A 71 -3.94 9.60 -0.30
N GLU A 72 -5.21 9.79 0.10
CA GLU A 72 -5.96 11.00 -0.23
C GLU A 72 -5.39 12.23 0.50
N ASP A 73 -5.16 13.34 -0.20
CA ASP A 73 -4.75 14.58 0.45
C ASP A 73 -5.91 15.25 1.19
N ARG A 74 -6.21 14.73 2.37
CA ARG A 74 -7.18 15.26 3.32
C ARG A 74 -6.83 14.77 4.74
N PRO A 75 -7.29 15.49 5.78
CA PRO A 75 -7.23 14.97 7.13
C PRO A 75 -8.22 13.82 7.31
N PHE A 76 -7.91 12.96 8.27
CA PHE A 76 -8.79 11.90 8.75
C PHE A 76 -9.08 12.08 10.22
N THR A 77 -10.28 11.70 10.64
CA THR A 77 -10.57 11.45 12.05
C THR A 77 -10.11 10.06 12.46
N VAL A 78 -9.81 9.89 13.75
CA VAL A 78 -9.51 8.57 14.34
C VAL A 78 -10.62 7.55 14.07
N GLN A 79 -11.88 7.97 14.08
CA GLN A 79 -13.02 7.09 13.82
C GLN A 79 -13.09 6.61 12.36
N GLU A 80 -12.82 7.50 11.40
CA GLU A 80 -12.74 7.12 9.99
C GLU A 80 -11.64 6.08 9.75
N LEU A 81 -10.46 6.29 10.32
CA LEU A 81 -9.33 5.36 10.20
C LEU A 81 -9.62 4.01 10.85
N ARG A 82 -10.23 4.00 12.03
CA ARG A 82 -10.68 2.75 12.68
C ARG A 82 -11.70 2.01 11.84
N LYS A 83 -12.67 2.72 11.24
CA LYS A 83 -13.68 2.12 10.36
C LYS A 83 -13.05 1.54 9.09
N LEU A 84 -12.08 2.25 8.51
CA LEU A 84 -11.35 1.80 7.32
C LEU A 84 -10.61 0.49 7.59
N PHE A 85 -10.02 0.33 8.78
CA PHE A 85 -9.22 -0.84 9.14
C PHE A 85 -9.96 -1.91 9.95
N ALA A 86 -11.22 -1.68 10.33
CA ALA A 86 -12.02 -2.63 11.09
C ALA A 86 -12.03 -4.05 10.48
N PRO A 87 -12.10 -4.26 9.14
CA PRO A 87 -12.04 -5.59 8.55
C PRO A 87 -10.70 -6.32 8.75
N TYR A 88 -9.62 -5.59 9.01
CA TYR A 88 -8.27 -6.13 9.19
C TYR A 88 -7.87 -6.26 10.67
N ARG A 89 -8.81 -6.04 11.59
CA ARG A 89 -8.56 -6.24 13.03
C ARG A 89 -8.75 -7.70 13.39
N GLU A 90 -7.78 -8.27 14.09
CA GLU A 90 -7.97 -9.56 14.72
C GLU A 90 -8.86 -9.39 15.96
N THR A 91 -9.85 -10.28 16.10
CA THR A 91 -10.87 -10.24 17.16
C THR A 91 -10.92 -11.55 17.94
N ARG A 92 -10.26 -12.60 17.44
CA ARG A 92 -10.29 -13.96 17.99
C ARG A 92 -9.05 -14.29 18.82
N VAL A 93 -7.94 -13.61 18.57
CA VAL A 93 -6.65 -13.89 19.23
C VAL A 93 -6.21 -12.67 20.07
N PRO A 94 -6.21 -12.74 21.41
CA PRO A 94 -6.05 -11.60 22.32
C PRO A 94 -4.73 -10.80 22.25
N LEU A 95 -3.73 -11.26 21.48
CA LEU A 95 -2.40 -10.64 21.37
C LEU A 95 -2.06 -10.19 19.95
N ILE A 96 -2.88 -10.57 18.96
CA ILE A 96 -2.64 -10.21 17.57
C ILE A 96 -3.53 -9.02 17.28
N VAL A 97 -2.95 -7.96 16.72
CA VAL A 97 -3.70 -6.75 16.40
C VAL A 97 -4.31 -6.81 15.02
N TRP A 98 -3.54 -7.32 14.06
CA TRP A 98 -3.88 -7.31 12.65
C TRP A 98 -4.12 -8.71 12.12
N ARG A 99 -5.12 -8.82 11.24
CA ARG A 99 -5.38 -9.99 10.40
C ARG A 99 -5.50 -9.53 8.95
N PHE A 100 -4.54 -9.92 8.12
CA PHE A 100 -4.50 -9.54 6.71
C PHE A 100 -4.86 -10.69 5.78
N PRO A 101 -5.34 -10.40 4.55
CA PRO A 101 -5.82 -11.43 3.62
C PRO A 101 -4.82 -12.55 3.29
N ASN A 102 -3.53 -12.25 3.24
CA ASN A 102 -2.46 -13.20 2.90
C ASN A 102 -1.75 -13.79 4.13
N ASP A 103 -2.31 -13.67 5.33
CA ASP A 103 -1.70 -14.22 6.55
C ASP A 103 -1.44 -15.73 6.46
N GLU A 104 -2.35 -16.48 5.83
CA GLU A 104 -2.19 -17.94 5.70
C GLU A 104 -1.02 -18.30 4.79
N GLU A 105 -0.88 -17.62 3.65
CA GLU A 105 0.25 -17.78 2.74
C GLU A 105 1.59 -17.49 3.44
N LEU A 106 1.64 -16.45 4.28
CA LEU A 106 2.84 -16.16 5.08
C LEU A 106 3.13 -17.24 6.13
N ARG A 107 2.11 -17.86 6.72
CA ARG A 107 2.28 -18.98 7.68
C ARG A 107 2.83 -20.21 6.99
N GLU A 108 2.28 -20.56 5.83
CA GLU A 108 2.75 -21.69 5.02
C GLU A 108 4.24 -21.53 4.65
N ARG A 109 4.65 -20.30 4.33
CA ARG A 109 6.05 -19.94 4.05
C ARG A 109 6.92 -19.77 5.30
N ARG A 110 6.38 -19.91 6.52
CA ARG A 110 7.05 -19.66 7.81
C ARG A 110 7.62 -18.24 7.94
N HIS A 111 7.03 -17.27 7.24
CA HIS A 111 7.43 -15.85 7.25
C HIS A 111 6.44 -14.98 8.04
N TRP A 112 5.36 -15.57 8.58
CA TRP A 112 4.37 -14.84 9.35
C TRP A 112 4.93 -14.42 10.72
N VAL A 113 4.92 -13.10 10.97
CA VAL A 113 5.27 -12.50 12.27
C VAL A 113 4.06 -11.68 12.75
N PRO A 114 3.49 -12.00 13.93
CA PRO A 114 2.36 -11.23 14.45
C PRO A 114 2.80 -9.84 14.87
N THR A 115 1.98 -8.84 14.55
CA THR A 115 2.10 -7.52 15.14
C THR A 115 1.29 -7.47 16.44
N LEU A 116 1.99 -7.23 17.55
CA LEU A 116 1.40 -7.28 18.90
C LEU A 116 0.87 -5.92 19.39
N LEU A 117 1.34 -4.82 18.79
CA LEU A 117 0.90 -3.47 19.13
C LEU A 117 0.42 -2.75 17.87
N GLU A 118 -0.67 -2.00 18.01
CA GLU A 118 -1.32 -1.30 16.88
C GLU A 118 -0.39 -0.36 16.13
N LYS A 119 0.55 0.25 16.83
CA LYS A 119 1.53 1.21 16.29
C LYS A 119 2.94 0.63 16.13
N ASP A 120 3.13 -0.69 16.25
CA ASP A 120 4.44 -1.31 16.00
C ASP A 120 4.72 -1.40 14.49
N THR A 121 5.12 -0.27 13.93
CA THR A 121 5.50 -0.13 12.51
C THR A 121 6.72 -0.95 12.16
N SER A 122 7.60 -1.26 13.12
CA SER A 122 8.78 -2.08 12.90
C SER A 122 8.41 -3.53 12.56
N SER A 123 7.40 -4.09 13.23
CA SER A 123 6.86 -5.41 12.90
C SER A 123 6.12 -5.40 11.55
N LEU A 124 5.45 -4.31 11.22
CA LEU A 124 4.80 -4.13 9.91
C LEU A 124 5.80 -4.05 8.76
N VAL A 125 6.95 -3.40 8.95
CA VAL A 125 8.06 -3.41 7.99
C VAL A 125 8.58 -4.84 7.79
N ARG A 126 8.86 -5.56 8.88
CA ARG A 126 9.40 -6.93 8.84
C ARG A 126 8.46 -7.93 8.18
N ARG A 127 7.16 -7.66 8.17
CA ARG A 127 6.17 -8.47 7.45
C ARG A 127 6.54 -8.61 5.97
N GLY A 128 7.11 -7.57 5.37
CA GLY A 128 7.69 -7.63 4.02
C GLY A 128 6.70 -7.92 2.91
N ASP A 129 5.49 -7.39 3.02
CA ASP A 129 4.48 -7.41 1.97
C ASP A 129 3.74 -6.07 1.84
N ILE A 130 2.82 -6.00 0.88
CA ILE A 130 2.00 -4.82 0.67
C ILE A 130 1.11 -4.48 1.87
N TRP A 131 0.66 -5.46 2.67
CA TRP A 131 -0.20 -5.21 3.81
C TRP A 131 0.54 -4.55 4.97
N GLY A 132 1.80 -4.94 5.20
CA GLY A 132 2.71 -4.26 6.13
C GLY A 132 2.89 -2.79 5.76
N PHE A 133 3.11 -2.50 4.47
CA PHE A 133 3.19 -1.14 3.95
C PHE A 133 1.89 -0.35 4.14
N ILE A 134 0.73 -0.91 3.75
CA ILE A 134 -0.57 -0.24 3.89
C ILE A 134 -0.88 0.06 5.37
N ALA A 135 -0.61 -0.89 6.26
CA ALA A 135 -0.80 -0.70 7.68
C ALA A 135 0.16 0.34 8.28
N ALA A 136 1.41 0.41 7.80
CA ALA A 136 2.34 1.47 8.21
C ALA A 136 1.81 2.87 7.83
N ILE A 137 1.23 3.02 6.63
CA ILE A 137 0.58 4.29 6.24
C ILE A 137 -0.59 4.59 7.18
N TRP A 138 -1.40 3.58 7.52
CA TRP A 138 -2.50 3.76 8.47
C TRP A 138 -2.01 4.24 9.84
N VAL A 139 -0.90 3.69 10.36
CA VAL A 139 -0.31 4.16 11.63
C VAL A 139 0.12 5.62 11.51
N ALA A 140 0.79 5.99 10.42
CA ALA A 140 1.17 7.38 10.18
C ALA A 140 -0.06 8.31 10.18
N ARG A 141 -1.14 7.93 9.47
CA ARG A 141 -2.41 8.67 9.47
C ARG A 141 -3.08 8.75 10.83
N MET A 142 -2.97 7.69 11.65
CA MET A 142 -3.48 7.71 13.02
C MET A 142 -2.71 8.68 13.90
N CYS A 143 -1.38 8.73 13.76
CA CYS A 143 -0.56 9.70 14.48
C CYS A 143 -0.86 11.14 14.06
N GLU A 144 -1.07 11.41 12.76
CA GLU A 144 -1.57 12.70 12.24
C GLU A 144 -2.90 13.05 12.94
N ALA A 145 -3.88 12.14 12.90
CA ALA A 145 -5.21 12.36 13.47
C ALA A 145 -5.22 12.55 14.99
N GLN A 146 -4.19 12.07 15.69
CA GLN A 146 -4.05 12.16 17.16
C GLN A 146 -3.09 13.28 17.60
N GLY A 147 -2.40 13.95 16.67
CA GLY A 147 -1.38 14.95 16.98
C GLY A 147 -0.11 14.37 17.62
N GLU A 148 0.20 13.11 17.36
CA GLU A 148 1.37 12.42 17.91
C GLU A 148 2.60 12.58 16.99
N LEU A 149 3.24 13.74 17.05
CA LEU A 149 4.32 14.14 16.12
C LEU A 149 5.52 13.17 16.10
N ASP A 150 6.02 12.78 17.27
CA ASP A 150 7.21 11.91 17.38
C ASP A 150 6.97 10.52 16.76
N TYR A 151 5.76 10.00 16.96
CA TYR A 151 5.34 8.72 16.38
C TYR A 151 5.01 8.85 14.90
N HIS A 152 4.45 9.98 14.46
CA HIS A 152 4.21 10.25 13.04
C HIS A 152 5.52 10.20 12.24
N PHE A 153 6.58 10.81 12.77
CA PHE A 153 7.93 10.75 12.18
C PHE A 153 8.46 9.33 12.05
N THR A 154 8.39 8.55 13.13
CA THR A 154 8.85 7.16 13.13
C THR A 154 8.05 6.30 12.16
N ALA A 155 6.72 6.46 12.16
CA ALA A 155 5.83 5.75 11.26
C ALA A 155 6.14 6.05 9.80
N PHE A 156 6.41 7.31 9.45
CA PHE A 156 6.75 7.66 8.07
C PHE A 156 8.11 7.13 7.62
N MET A 157 9.12 7.09 8.48
CA MET A 157 10.37 6.39 8.15
C MET A 157 10.09 4.91 7.82
N ASP A 158 9.23 4.26 8.60
CA ASP A 158 8.87 2.86 8.40
C ASP A 158 7.97 2.64 7.18
N VAL A 159 7.11 3.60 6.80
CA VAL A 159 6.39 3.58 5.51
C VAL A 159 7.38 3.49 4.35
N TYR A 160 8.43 4.30 4.33
CA TYR A 160 9.44 4.26 3.28
C TYR A 160 10.28 2.98 3.33
N ARG A 161 10.57 2.43 4.52
CA ARG A 161 11.24 1.12 4.67
C ARG A 161 10.38 -0.06 4.23
N ALA A 162 9.07 0.03 4.34
CA ALA A 162 8.12 -0.99 3.88
C ALA A 162 7.82 -0.88 2.37
N ALA A 163 8.09 0.28 1.75
CA ALA A 163 7.79 0.53 0.35
C ALA A 163 8.43 -0.48 -0.64
N PRO A 164 9.68 -0.95 -0.47
CA PRO A 164 10.27 -1.96 -1.35
C PRO A 164 9.40 -3.21 -1.50
N ALA A 165 8.86 -3.71 -0.39
CA ALA A 165 8.01 -4.90 -0.38
C ALA A 165 6.68 -4.67 -1.12
N ALA A 166 6.05 -3.50 -0.92
CA ALA A 166 4.84 -3.14 -1.66
C ALA A 166 5.10 -2.97 -3.15
N LEU A 167 6.27 -2.42 -3.54
CA LEU A 167 6.65 -2.25 -4.93
C LEU A 167 7.04 -3.56 -5.63
N LYS A 168 7.10 -4.69 -4.94
CA LYS A 168 7.15 -6.01 -5.59
C LYS A 168 5.84 -6.35 -6.30
N GLU A 169 4.73 -5.68 -5.95
CA GLU A 169 3.46 -5.78 -6.65
C GLU A 169 3.51 -5.04 -8.00
N PRO A 170 3.46 -5.73 -9.16
CA PRO A 170 3.72 -5.10 -10.46
C PRO A 170 2.77 -3.95 -10.83
N TRP A 171 1.52 -4.06 -10.36
CA TRP A 171 0.47 -3.06 -10.57
C TRP A 171 0.71 -1.78 -9.74
N LEU A 172 1.47 -1.87 -8.65
CA LEU A 172 1.88 -0.73 -7.85
C LEU A 172 3.24 -0.19 -8.30
N ALA A 173 4.18 -1.09 -8.64
CA ALA A 173 5.52 -0.79 -9.14
C ALA A 173 5.49 0.18 -10.33
N SER A 174 4.57 -0.06 -11.27
CA SER A 174 4.37 0.76 -12.48
C SER A 174 3.94 2.20 -12.18
N HIS A 175 3.60 2.51 -10.93
CA HIS A 175 3.17 3.81 -10.45
C HIS A 175 4.00 4.31 -9.26
N ALA A 176 5.22 3.80 -9.08
CA ALA A 176 6.09 4.14 -7.94
C ALA A 176 6.27 5.66 -7.76
N ASP A 177 6.56 6.41 -8.81
CA ASP A 177 6.75 7.87 -8.72
C ASP A 177 5.48 8.59 -8.24
N GLN A 178 4.31 8.16 -8.74
CA GLN A 178 3.04 8.71 -8.30
C GLN A 178 2.74 8.32 -6.84
N LEU A 179 3.07 7.10 -6.42
CA LEU A 179 2.93 6.66 -5.05
C LEU A 179 3.77 7.53 -4.11
N PHE A 180 5.05 7.77 -4.43
CA PHE A 180 5.93 8.59 -3.60
C PHE A 180 5.51 10.05 -3.54
N ALA A 181 5.07 10.63 -4.67
CA ALA A 181 4.51 11.98 -4.67
C ALA A 181 3.28 12.09 -3.74
N LEU A 182 2.40 11.08 -3.74
CA LEU A 182 1.24 11.04 -2.83
C LEU A 182 1.68 10.88 -1.37
N LEU A 183 2.65 10.01 -1.09
CA LEU A 183 3.19 9.83 0.26
C LEU A 183 3.85 11.10 0.80
N GLU A 184 4.56 11.85 -0.04
CA GLU A 184 5.10 13.15 0.32
C GLU A 184 3.99 14.13 0.66
N THR A 185 2.95 14.24 -0.18
CA THR A 185 1.78 15.09 0.13
C THR A 185 1.16 14.74 1.47
N VAL A 186 1.03 13.45 1.79
CA VAL A 186 0.55 13.02 3.11
C VAL A 186 1.52 13.43 4.22
N ARG A 187 2.81 13.17 4.04
CA ARG A 187 3.86 13.50 5.03
C ARG A 187 3.90 15.00 5.32
N TYR A 188 3.70 15.85 4.32
CA TYR A 188 3.69 17.31 4.43
C TYR A 188 2.56 17.86 5.29
N ARG A 189 1.52 17.06 5.57
CA ARG A 189 0.45 17.45 6.49
C ARG A 189 0.96 17.63 7.92
N GLU A 190 2.09 17.01 8.25
CA GLU A 190 2.90 17.29 9.44
C GLU A 190 4.29 17.81 9.03
N PRO A 191 4.44 19.14 8.84
CA PRO A 191 5.66 19.73 8.29
C PRO A 191 6.94 19.42 9.07
N SER A 192 6.84 19.24 10.39
CA SER A 192 7.97 18.85 11.24
C SER A 192 8.56 17.51 10.80
N THR A 193 7.72 16.55 10.39
CA THR A 193 8.18 15.24 9.92
C THR A 193 8.93 15.36 8.61
N PHE A 194 8.53 16.28 7.72
CA PHE A 194 9.22 16.52 6.45
C PHE A 194 10.67 16.98 6.65
N ILE A 195 10.91 17.87 7.61
CA ILE A 195 12.25 18.45 7.85
C ILE A 195 13.23 17.44 8.49
N MET A 196 12.72 16.43 9.19
CA MET A 196 13.58 15.56 10.01
C MET A 196 14.33 14.47 9.24
N PHE A 197 13.97 14.15 8.00
CA PHE A 197 14.70 13.15 7.20
C PHE A 197 14.49 13.29 5.69
N ASP A 198 15.49 12.91 4.91
CA ASP A 198 15.35 12.77 3.45
C ASP A 198 15.16 11.30 3.06
N VAL A 199 14.58 11.09 1.88
CA VAL A 199 14.33 9.76 1.34
C VAL A 199 15.08 9.61 0.02
N ASP A 200 15.97 8.63 -0.05
CA ASP A 200 16.60 8.21 -1.30
C ASP A 200 15.67 7.22 -2.02
N LEU A 201 14.87 7.73 -2.95
CA LEU A 201 13.92 6.93 -3.73
C LEU A 201 14.64 5.92 -4.64
N ASP A 202 15.88 6.17 -5.04
CA ASP A 202 16.64 5.26 -5.89
C ASP A 202 17.11 4.04 -5.10
N ILE A 203 17.46 4.18 -3.83
CA ILE A 203 17.69 3.04 -2.92
C ILE A 203 16.41 2.20 -2.81
N ILE A 204 15.25 2.83 -2.58
CA ILE A 204 13.98 2.11 -2.42
C ILE A 204 13.62 1.34 -3.70
N LYS A 205 13.75 1.97 -4.87
CA LYS A 205 13.49 1.32 -6.17
C LYS A 205 14.47 0.17 -6.46
N ARG A 206 15.74 0.33 -6.09
CA ARG A 206 16.74 -0.76 -6.19
C ARG A 206 16.37 -1.94 -5.30
N GLN A 207 16.02 -1.68 -4.04
CA GLN A 207 15.56 -2.70 -3.10
C GLN A 207 14.28 -3.41 -3.57
N ALA A 208 13.35 -2.67 -4.18
CA ALA A 208 12.13 -3.25 -4.75
C ALA A 208 12.42 -4.20 -5.93
N SER A 209 13.45 -3.90 -6.71
CA SER A 209 13.86 -4.68 -7.89
C SER A 209 14.72 -5.89 -7.52
N ASP A 210 15.25 -5.93 -6.30
CA ASP A 210 16.04 -7.05 -5.80
C ASP A 210 15.09 -8.19 -5.33
N PRO A 211 15.12 -9.37 -5.97
CA PRO A 211 14.26 -10.48 -5.62
C PRO A 211 14.55 -11.04 -4.22
N ILE A 212 15.78 -10.88 -3.71
CA ILE A 212 16.25 -11.44 -2.44
C ILE A 212 16.10 -10.42 -1.30
N HIS A 213 15.86 -9.14 -1.61
CA HIS A 213 15.74 -8.12 -0.58
C HIS A 213 14.61 -8.44 0.40
N GLU A 214 14.99 -8.63 1.66
CA GLU A 214 14.08 -8.71 2.79
C GLU A 214 14.20 -7.42 3.61
N PRO A 215 13.09 -6.89 4.14
CA PRO A 215 13.10 -5.74 5.03
C PRO A 215 13.60 -6.16 6.43
N LEU A 216 14.85 -6.59 6.49
CA LEU A 216 15.57 -6.78 7.72
C LEU A 216 16.08 -5.41 8.18
N ARG A 217 16.05 -5.20 9.50
CA ARG A 217 16.76 -4.07 10.09
C ARG A 217 18.25 -4.35 9.91
N GLU A 218 18.87 -3.78 8.89
CA GLU A 218 20.33 -3.68 8.85
C GLU A 218 20.75 -2.92 10.10
N TYR A 219 21.29 -3.64 11.08
CA TYR A 219 22.05 -3.00 12.13
C TYR A 219 23.23 -2.35 11.44
N ARG A 220 23.38 -1.03 11.55
CA ARG A 220 24.62 -0.38 11.12
C ARG A 220 25.77 -1.17 11.76
N PRO A 221 26.83 -1.52 11.00
CA PRO A 221 28.02 -2.09 11.60
C PRO A 221 28.45 -1.14 12.71
N ARG A 222 28.56 -1.66 13.95
CA ARG A 222 29.07 -0.86 15.06
C ARG A 222 30.47 -0.43 14.68
N ASP A 223 30.78 0.85 14.86
CA ASP A 223 32.15 1.32 14.71
C ASP A 223 33.04 0.53 15.68
N PRO A 224 34.09 -0.19 15.22
CA PRO A 224 34.91 -1.05 16.07
C PRO A 224 35.69 -0.29 17.14
N LEU A 225 35.86 1.04 16.99
CA LEU A 225 36.53 1.89 17.99
C LEU A 225 35.56 2.44 19.03
N THR A 226 34.35 2.82 18.61
CA THR A 226 33.40 3.52 19.50
C THR A 226 32.24 2.65 19.98
N TRP A 227 32.07 1.44 19.42
CA TRP A 227 30.98 0.48 19.69
C TRP A 227 29.57 1.07 19.55
N ARG A 228 29.44 2.20 18.84
CA ARG A 228 28.18 2.88 18.51
C ARG A 228 27.74 2.55 17.09
#